data_AF-A0A968D743-F1
#
_entry.id   AF-A0A968D743-F1
#
_cell.length_a   1.000
_cell.length_b   1.000
_cell.length_c   1.000
_cell.angle_alpha   90.00
_cell.angle_beta   90.00
_cell.angle_gamma   90.00
#
_symmetry.space_group_name_H-M   'P 1'
#
loop_
_entity.id
_entity.type
_entity.pdbx_description
1 polymer ?
#
loop_
_entity_poly.entity_id
_entity_poly.type
_entity_poly.pdbx_seq_one_letter_code
_entity_poly.pdbx_strand_id
1 'polypeptide(L)'
;YVVYDVVGWRQHHGRPVLRMTRDHPDRYWYGEPPKLLKEHRGAEVDGLIDAVEQAVKSYPWKNEYRAFPGPNSNTFTAWVAKEVPQLELDLPFAAIGSGYAN
;
A
#
# COMPACT_ATOMS: atom_id res chain seq x y z
N TYR A 1 3.69 14.96 0.63
CA TYR A 1 3.18 13.92 -0.28
C TYR A 1 1.90 13.35 0.29
N VAL A 2 1.06 12.69 -0.51
CA VAL A 2 -0.02 11.84 0.04
C VAL A 2 0.56 10.44 0.21
N VAL A 3 0.47 9.90 1.42
CA VAL A 3 0.97 8.58 1.78
C VAL A 3 -0.22 7.67 2.07
N TYR A 4 -0.19 6.50 1.46
CA TYR A 4 -1.13 5.41 1.71
C TYR A 4 -0.43 4.31 2.48
N ASP A 5 -0.93 4.00 3.67
CA ASP A 5 -0.37 2.93 4.48
C ASP A 5 -1.45 2.10 5.18
N VAL A 6 -1.12 0.85 5.49
CA VAL A 6 -2.01 -0.08 6.19
C VAL A 6 -1.36 -0.47 7.50
N VAL A 7 -2.06 -0.19 8.61
CA VAL A 7 -1.55 -0.36 9.98
C VAL A 7 -2.57 -1.13 10.82
N GLY A 8 -2.19 -2.33 11.26
CA GLY A 8 -3.12 -3.28 11.89
C GLY A 8 -3.73 -2.81 13.21
N TRP A 9 -2.96 -2.19 14.10
CA TRP A 9 -3.50 -1.80 15.43
C TRP A 9 -4.53 -0.68 15.36
N ARG A 10 -4.68 0.01 14.23
CA ARG A 10 -5.79 0.97 14.03
C ARG A 10 -7.15 0.28 14.15
N GLN A 11 -7.25 -1.00 13.75
CA GLN A 11 -8.46 -1.80 13.90
C GLN A 11 -8.86 -1.95 15.38
N HIS A 12 -7.89 -2.13 16.29
CA HIS A 12 -8.16 -2.23 17.74
C HIS A 12 -8.72 -0.94 18.34
N HIS A 13 -8.56 0.18 17.63
CA HIS A 13 -9.13 1.48 17.99
C HIS A 13 -10.39 1.83 17.18
N GLY A 14 -11.02 0.86 16.51
CA GLY A 14 -12.22 1.07 15.70
C GLY A 14 -12.00 1.98 14.49
N ARG A 15 -10.76 2.13 14.02
CA ARG A 15 -10.40 2.95 12.86
C ARG A 15 -10.13 2.05 11.66
N PRO A 16 -10.37 2.53 10.42
CA PRO A 16 -9.89 1.85 9.23
C PRO A 16 -8.40 1.52 9.35
N VAL A 17 -7.96 0.40 8.80
CA VAL A 17 -6.53 0.02 8.81
C VAL A 17 -5.78 0.76 7.71
N LEU A 18 -6.45 1.01 6.58
CA LEU A 18 -5.98 1.89 5.52
C LEU A 18 -5.99 3.35 5.98
N ARG A 19 -4.86 4.03 5.83
CA ARG A 19 -4.64 5.45 6.13
C ARG A 19 -4.30 6.17 4.83
N MET A 20 -4.91 7.34 4.64
CA MET A 20 -4.59 8.27 3.55
C MET A 20 -4.27 9.60 4.23
N THR A 21 -3.01 10.05 4.16
CA THR A 21 -2.59 11.25 4.90
C THR A 21 -1.54 12.05 4.14
N ARG A 22 -1.45 13.36 4.43
CA ARG A 22 -0.28 14.14 4.04
C ARG A 22 0.87 13.83 4.99
N ASP A 23 1.99 13.34 4.47
CA ASP A 23 3.16 12.92 5.24
C ASP A 23 4.42 12.94 4.36
N HIS A 24 5.57 12.63 4.97
CA HIS A 24 6.84 12.38 4.30
C HIS A 24 6.86 10.93 3.76
N PRO A 25 7.15 10.72 2.46
CA PRO A 25 7.09 9.40 1.82
C PRO A 25 8.26 8.49 2.24
N ASP A 26 9.33 9.08 2.77
CA ASP A 26 10.61 8.47 3.13
C ASP A 26 10.88 8.55 4.64
N ARG A 27 9.83 8.68 5.46
CA ARG A 27 9.99 8.57 6.92
C ARG A 27 10.33 7.14 7.32
N TYR A 28 10.99 7.00 8.47
CA TYR A 28 11.19 5.71 9.11
C TYR A 28 9.84 5.02 9.37
N TRP A 29 9.82 3.71 9.17
CA TRP A 29 8.67 2.85 9.39
C TRP A 29 8.93 1.97 10.61
N TYR A 30 8.47 2.41 11.78
CA TYR A 30 8.66 1.71 13.07
C TYR A 30 10.12 1.34 13.38
N GLY A 31 11.04 2.26 13.10
CA GLY A 31 12.48 2.07 13.31
C GLY A 31 13.23 1.53 12.09
N GLU A 32 12.52 1.04 11.07
CA GLU A 32 13.13 0.59 9.82
C GLU A 32 13.28 1.75 8.83
N PRO A 33 14.44 1.90 8.16
CA PRO A 33 14.60 2.85 7.08
C PRO A 33 13.76 2.43 5.87
N PRO A 34 13.13 3.37 5.15
CA PRO A 34 12.34 3.03 3.96
C PRO A 34 13.26 2.52 2.84
N LYS A 35 12.69 1.64 2.01
CA LYS A 35 13.33 1.19 0.77
C LYS A 35 12.47 1.59 -0.42
N LEU A 36 13.06 2.30 -1.36
CA LEU A 36 12.42 2.60 -2.64
C LEU A 36 12.35 1.32 -3.49
N LEU A 37 11.15 0.94 -3.92
CA LEU A 37 10.94 -0.19 -4.82
C LEU A 37 10.87 0.26 -6.28
N LYS A 38 10.16 1.36 -6.55
CA LYS A 38 9.98 1.93 -7.89
C LYS A 38 9.77 3.44 -7.78
N GLU A 39 10.25 4.18 -8.77
CA GLU A 39 10.03 5.61 -8.93
C GLU A 39 9.61 5.90 -10.37
N HIS A 40 8.61 6.77 -10.53
CA HIS A 40 8.12 7.27 -11.82
C HIS A 40 8.17 8.79 -11.80
N ARG A 41 8.63 9.40 -12.91
CA ARG A 41 8.79 10.86 -13.05
C ARG A 41 8.53 11.26 -14.50
N GLY A 42 7.68 12.25 -14.71
CA GLY A 42 7.38 12.73 -16.06
C GLY A 42 5.92 13.16 -16.18
N ALA A 43 5.53 13.54 -17.40
CA ALA A 43 4.16 13.97 -17.71
C ALA A 43 3.15 12.81 -17.67
N GLU A 44 3.63 11.58 -17.80
CA GLU A 44 2.84 10.35 -17.73
C GLU A 44 2.39 9.97 -16.31
N VAL A 45 2.93 10.63 -15.28
CA VAL A 45 2.69 10.28 -13.87
C VAL A 45 1.31 10.70 -13.39
N ASP A 46 0.70 11.75 -13.95
CA ASP A 46 -0.62 12.21 -13.50
C ASP A 46 -1.69 11.10 -13.64
N GLY A 47 -1.68 10.39 -14.78
CA GLY A 47 -2.56 9.25 -15.00
C GLY A 47 -2.26 8.06 -14.08
N LEU A 48 -0.99 7.85 -13.72
CA LEU A 48 -0.61 6.82 -12.74
C LEU A 48 -1.09 7.16 -11.34
N ILE A 49 -1.02 8.44 -10.94
CA ILE A 49 -1.53 8.91 -9.65
C ILE A 49 -3.04 8.64 -9.59
N ASP A 50 -3.80 9.02 -10.62
CA ASP A 50 -5.25 8.79 -10.67
C ASP A 50 -5.60 7.30 -10.56
N ALA A 51 -4.87 6.43 -11.28
CA ALA A 51 -5.07 4.98 -11.21
C ALA A 51 -4.76 4.42 -9.81
N VAL A 52 -3.67 4.87 -9.17
CA VAL A 52 -3.32 4.49 -7.79
C VAL A 52 -4.41 4.94 -6.83
N GLU A 53 -4.92 6.16 -6.95
CA GLU A 53 -5.99 6.63 -6.09
C GLU A 53 -7.25 5.78 -6.21
N GLN A 54 -7.61 5.36 -7.42
CA GLN A 54 -8.76 4.49 -7.66
C GLN A 54 -8.54 3.11 -7.03
N ALA A 55 -7.37 2.50 -7.20
CA ALA A 55 -7.00 1.22 -6.59
C ALA A 55 -7.03 1.28 -5.05
N VAL A 56 -6.57 2.39 -4.47
CA VAL A 56 -6.63 2.60 -3.01
C VAL A 56 -8.07 2.76 -2.53
N LYS A 57 -8.91 3.51 -3.27
CA LYS A 57 -10.34 3.68 -2.94
C LYS A 57 -11.12 2.37 -3.07
N SER A 58 -10.73 1.48 -3.99
CA SER A 58 -11.37 0.17 -4.21
C SER A 58 -10.87 -0.95 -3.29
N TYR A 59 -9.84 -0.70 -2.47
CA TYR A 59 -9.24 -1.72 -1.60
C TYR A 59 -10.27 -2.37 -0.64
N PRO A 60 -10.53 -3.69 -0.77
CA PRO A 60 -11.65 -4.33 -0.07
C PRO A 60 -11.41 -4.48 1.44
N TRP A 61 -10.16 -4.64 1.88
CA TRP A 61 -9.81 -4.87 3.30
C TRP A 61 -9.44 -3.59 4.05
N LYS A 62 -10.04 -2.45 3.69
CA LYS A 62 -9.75 -1.14 4.34
C LYS A 62 -10.01 -1.08 5.84
N ASN A 63 -10.77 -2.03 6.40
CA ASN A 63 -11.12 -2.12 7.82
C ASN A 63 -10.66 -3.41 8.49
N GLU A 64 -9.97 -4.30 7.76
CA GLU A 64 -9.60 -5.63 8.25
C GLU A 64 -8.10 -5.85 8.09
N TYR A 65 -7.45 -6.29 9.17
CA TYR A 65 -6.05 -6.65 9.19
C TYR A 65 -5.83 -7.95 9.95
N ARG A 66 -5.06 -8.86 9.36
CA ARG A 66 -4.55 -10.06 10.01
C ARG A 66 -3.14 -10.33 9.50
N ALA A 67 -2.19 -10.46 10.44
CA ALA A 67 -0.76 -10.51 10.12
C ALA A 67 -0.41 -11.60 9.10
N PHE A 68 -0.80 -12.85 9.37
CA PHE A 68 -0.76 -13.97 8.42
C PHE A 68 -1.48 -15.19 9.05
N PRO A 69 -2.25 -15.99 8.29
CA PRO A 69 -2.75 -15.71 6.94
C PRO A 69 -3.90 -14.68 7.00
N GLY A 70 -3.89 -13.70 6.11
CA GLY A 70 -4.93 -12.68 6.04
C GLY A 70 -4.49 -11.41 5.33
N PRO A 71 -5.39 -10.42 5.17
CA PRO A 71 -5.06 -9.15 4.57
C PRO A 71 -4.13 -8.37 5.51
N ASN A 72 -2.98 -7.95 5.00
CA ASN A 72 -2.02 -7.14 5.74
C ASN A 72 -1.47 -6.00 4.86
N SER A 73 -0.43 -5.30 5.32
CA SER A 73 0.18 -4.21 4.56
C SER A 73 0.78 -4.67 3.22
N ASN A 74 1.32 -5.88 3.13
CA ASN A 74 1.84 -6.44 1.88
C ASN A 74 0.71 -6.81 0.91
N THR A 75 -0.44 -7.27 1.43
CA THR A 75 -1.65 -7.47 0.61
C THR A 75 -2.10 -6.17 -0.02
N PHE A 76 -2.06 -5.05 0.72
CA PHE A 76 -2.40 -3.74 0.18
C PHE A 76 -1.44 -3.30 -0.93
N THR A 77 -0.13 -3.42 -0.73
CA THR A 77 0.84 -3.07 -1.78
C THR A 77 0.68 -3.96 -3.01
N ALA A 78 0.39 -5.25 -2.81
CA ALA A 78 0.14 -6.19 -3.91
C ALA A 78 -1.14 -5.87 -4.67
N TRP A 79 -2.21 -5.48 -3.96
CA TRP A 79 -3.46 -5.02 -4.57
C TRP A 79 -3.23 -3.82 -5.47
N VAL A 80 -2.50 -2.80 -4.99
CA VAL A 80 -2.19 -1.61 -5.81
C VAL A 80 -1.35 -1.98 -7.04
N ALA A 81 -0.35 -2.86 -6.90
CA ALA A 81 0.44 -3.33 -8.03
C ALA A 81 -0.39 -4.10 -9.06
N LYS A 82 -1.36 -4.90 -8.60
CA LYS A 82 -2.27 -5.68 -9.45
C LYS A 82 -3.27 -4.80 -10.21
N GLU A 83 -3.88 -3.84 -9.53
CA GLU A 83 -4.88 -2.94 -10.13
C GLU A 83 -4.25 -1.89 -11.05
N VAL A 84 -2.97 -1.55 -10.83
CA VAL A 84 -2.22 -0.55 -11.62
C VAL A 84 -0.96 -1.19 -12.19
N PRO A 85 -1.08 -2.07 -13.20
CA PRO A 85 0.06 -2.79 -13.77
C PRO A 85 1.12 -1.87 -14.38
N GLN A 86 0.76 -0.65 -14.78
CA GLN A 86 1.67 0.37 -15.30
C GLN A 86 2.66 0.88 -14.24
N LEU A 87 2.44 0.60 -12.95
CA LEU A 87 3.46 0.85 -11.92
C LEU A 87 4.69 -0.04 -12.10
N GLU A 88 4.56 -1.20 -12.76
CA GLU A 88 5.63 -2.20 -12.88
C GLU A 88 6.29 -2.49 -11.53
N LEU A 89 5.45 -2.68 -10.51
CA LEU A 89 5.87 -2.85 -9.13
C LEU A 89 5.97 -4.33 -8.77
N ASP A 90 7.20 -4.84 -8.71
CA ASP A 90 7.48 -6.18 -8.22
C ASP A 90 7.76 -6.16 -6.71
N LEU A 91 7.03 -6.98 -5.96
CA LEU A 91 7.24 -7.12 -4.54
C LEU A 91 8.34 -8.14 -4.21
N PRO A 92 9.20 -7.86 -3.22
CA PRO A 92 10.22 -8.81 -2.81
C PRO A 92 9.59 -10.08 -2.23
N PHE A 93 10.29 -11.21 -2.32
CA PHE A 93 9.83 -12.49 -1.74
C PHE A 93 9.53 -12.40 -0.23
N ALA A 94 10.22 -11.50 0.47
CA ALA A 94 9.99 -11.22 1.89
C ALA A 94 8.64 -10.55 2.20
N ALA A 95 7.86 -10.12 1.19
CA ALA A 95 6.54 -9.50 1.35
C ALA A 95 5.45 -10.53 1.70
N ILE A 96 5.60 -11.22 2.84
CA ILE A 96 4.69 -12.27 3.30
C ILE A 96 3.25 -11.73 3.40
N GLY A 97 2.29 -12.42 2.79
CA GLY A 97 0.87 -12.03 2.72
C GLY A 97 0.47 -11.24 1.47
N SER A 98 1.43 -10.89 0.58
CA SER A 98 1.14 -10.27 -0.73
C SER A 98 0.19 -11.10 -1.60
N GLY A 99 0.25 -12.43 -1.50
CA GLY A 99 -0.58 -13.35 -2.27
C GLY A 99 -2.03 -13.52 -1.78
N TYR A 100 -2.49 -12.78 -0.77
CA TYR A 100 -3.84 -12.98 -0.21
C TYR A 100 -4.98 -12.60 -1.17
N ALA A 101 -4.74 -11.65 -2.09
CA ALA A 101 -5.74 -11.16 -3.04
C ALA A 101 -5.79 -11.94 -4.38
N ASN A 102 -5.15 -13.11 -4.43
CA ASN A 102 -5.03 -13.96 -5.62
C ASN A 102 -5.97 -15.16 -5.58
#